data_AF-A0A1N7MZK6-F1
#
_entry.id   AF-A0A1N7MZK6-F1
#
_cell.length_a   1.000
_cell.length_b   1.000
_cell.length_c   1.000
_cell.angle_alpha   90.00
_cell.angle_beta   90.00
_cell.angle_gamma   90.00
#
_symmetry.space_group_name_H-M   'P 1'
#
loop_
_entity.id
_entity.type
_entity.pdbx_description
1 polymer ?
#
loop_
_entity_poly.entity_id
_entity_poly.type
_entity_poly.pdbx_seq_one_letter_code
_entity_poly.pdbx_strand_id
1 'polypeptide(L)' 'MSVDVTRDSPTCQPPTEDAEEIVTEALRDLARWLYRQLQAEYEHLTSDEAIEEGIIVNAYTFTEEGRRFG' A
#
# COMPACT_ATOMS: atom_id res chain seq x y z
N MET A 1 -8.33 14.24 9.24
CA MET A 1 -9.12 14.03 8.01
C MET A 1 -10.56 14.37 8.33
N SER A 2 -11.14 15.30 7.58
CA SER A 2 -12.56 15.66 7.63
C SER A 2 -13.18 15.18 6.33
N VAL A 3 -14.36 14.55 6.42
CA VAL A 3 -15.07 13.95 5.30
C VAL A 3 -16.50 14.46 5.35
N ASP A 4 -16.88 15.25 4.36
CA ASP A 4 -18.27 15.63 4.14
C ASP A 4 -18.96 14.54 3.31
N VAL A 5 -20.10 14.04 3.81
CA VAL A 5 -20.89 13.03 3.09
C VAL A 5 -22.17 13.68 2.57
N THR A 6 -22.40 13.58 1.27
CA THR A 6 -23.65 14.02 0.65
C THR A 6 -24.37 12.84 0.04
N ARG A 7 -25.70 12.86 0.12
CA ARG A 7 -26.55 11.84 -0.49
C ARG A 7 -27.14 12.39 -1.77
N ASP A 8 -26.79 11.78 -2.89
CA ASP A 8 -27.45 12.06 -4.16
C ASP A 8 -28.81 11.34 -4.18
N SER A 9 -29.87 12.09 -3.87
CA SER A 9 -31.24 11.58 -3.78
C SER A 9 -32.22 12.46 -4.56
N PRO A 10 -33.09 11.90 -5.41
CA PRO A 10 -34.15 12.64 -6.10
C PRO A 10 -35.12 13.35 -5.15
N THR A 11 -35.22 12.87 -3.91
CA THR A 11 -36.12 13.42 -2.89
C THR A 11 -35.39 14.33 -1.89
N CYS A 12 -34.12 14.69 -2.15
CA CYS A 12 -33.30 15.55 -1.30
C CYS A 12 -33.22 15.10 0.17
N GLN A 13 -33.30 13.79 0.41
CA GLN A 13 -33.12 13.24 1.76
C GLN A 13 -31.68 13.44 2.23
N PRO A 14 -31.46 13.89 3.48
CA PRO A 14 -30.12 13.98 4.03
C PRO A 14 -29.48 12.59 4.17
N PRO A 15 -28.13 12.52 4.27
CA PRO A 15 -27.45 11.31 4.73
C PRO A 15 -27.88 10.95 6.16
N THR A 16 -27.60 9.71 6.57
CA THR A 16 -27.80 9.30 7.97
C THR A 16 -26.85 10.09 8.89
N GLU A 17 -27.25 10.30 10.14
CA GLU A 17 -26.47 11.10 11.10
C GLU A 17 -25.06 10.54 11.34
N ASP A 18 -24.89 9.24 11.18
CA ASP A 18 -23.63 8.49 11.36
C ASP A 18 -22.83 8.31 10.05
N ALA A 19 -23.31 8.81 8.91
CA ALA A 19 -22.70 8.53 7.62
C ALA A 19 -21.25 9.02 7.52
N GLU A 20 -20.96 10.24 8.02
CA GLU A 20 -19.61 10.81 8.00
C GLU A 20 -18.63 10.02 8.87
N GLU A 21 -19.08 9.56 10.04
CA GLU A 21 -18.28 8.74 10.95
C GLU A 21 -17.95 7.39 10.31
N ILE A 22 -18.96 6.70 9.76
CA ILE A 22 -18.78 5.40 9.10
C ILE A 22 -17.80 5.50 7.93
N VAL A 23 -17.96 6.50 7.05
CA VAL A 23 -17.06 6.67 5.90
C VAL A 23 -15.65 7.06 6.36
N THR A 24 -15.54 7.90 7.38
CA THR A 24 -14.23 8.27 7.95
C THR A 24 -13.49 7.06 8.51
N GLU A 25 -14.16 6.21 9.29
CA GLU A 25 -13.54 5.00 9.84
C GLU A 25 -13.20 3.99 8.75
N ALA A 26 -14.07 3.79 7.75
CA ALA A 26 -13.78 2.91 6.62
C ALA A 26 -12.52 3.36 5.85
N LEU A 27 -12.35 4.68 5.64
CA LEU A 27 -11.15 5.21 4.98
C LEU A 27 -9.90 5.09 5.85
N ARG A 28 -10.01 5.24 7.17
CA ARG A 28 -8.89 5.01 8.11
C ARG A 28 -8.46 3.55 8.12
N ASP A 29 -9.41 2.63 8.10
CA ASP A 29 -9.13 1.19 8.08
C ASP A 29 -8.52 0.77 6.75
N LEU A 30 -9.02 1.29 5.63
CA LEU A 30 -8.40 1.09 4.33
C LEU A 30 -6.95 1.62 4.32
N ALA A 31 -6.72 2.85 4.80
CA ALA A 31 -5.38 3.42 4.85
C ALA A 31 -4.42 2.57 5.71
N ARG A 32 -4.90 2.06 6.85
CA ARG A 32 -4.13 1.17 7.73
C ARG A 32 -3.82 -0.16 7.05
N TRP A 33 -4.78 -0.73 6.32
CA TRP A 33 -4.56 -1.95 5.55
C TRP A 33 -3.54 -1.74 4.43
N LEU A 34 -3.68 -0.65 3.66
CA LEU A 34 -2.74 -0.30 2.58
C LEU A 34 -1.33 -0.13 3.10
N TYR A 35 -1.16 0.55 4.23
CA TYR A 35 0.16 0.73 4.83
C TYR A 35 0.81 -0.61 5.23
N ARG A 36 0.04 -1.53 5.81
CA ARG A 36 0.54 -2.87 6.15
C ARG A 36 0.91 -3.68 4.92
N GLN A 37 0.12 -3.60 3.85
CA GLN A 37 0.44 -4.26 2.58
C GLN A 37 1.73 -3.71 1.98
N LEU A 38 1.88 -2.38 1.95
CA LEU A 38 3.09 -1.75 1.45
C LEU A 38 4.33 -2.16 2.26
N GLN A 39 4.21 -2.24 3.58
CA GLN A 39 5.30 -2.70 4.44
C GLN A 39 5.66 -4.16 4.14
N ALA A 40 4.66 -5.05 4.02
CA ALA A 40 4.91 -6.45 3.71
C ALA A 40 5.57 -6.64 2.33
N GLU A 41 5.16 -5.86 1.33
CA GLU A 41 5.78 -5.87 0.01
C GLU A 41 7.22 -5.36 0.06
N TYR A 42 7.48 -4.28 0.81
CA TYR A 42 8.83 -3.77 1.01
C TYR A 42 9.73 -4.81 1.68
N GLU A 43 9.26 -5.45 2.75
CA GLU A 43 9.98 -6.52 3.45
C GLU A 43 10.29 -7.68 2.50
N HIS A 44 9.35 -8.08 1.65
CA HIS A 44 9.58 -9.13 0.65
C HIS A 44 10.60 -8.71 -0.42
N LEU A 45 10.45 -7.53 -1.03
CA LEU A 45 11.34 -7.07 -2.12
C LEU A 45 12.76 -6.77 -1.64
N THR A 46 12.93 -6.49 -0.35
CA THR A 46 14.23 -6.26 0.28
C THR A 46 14.78 -7.49 0.99
N SER A 47 14.07 -8.62 0.93
CA SER A 47 14.55 -9.87 1.52
C SER A 47 15.76 -10.41 0.75
N ASP A 48 16.62 -11.12 1.46
CA ASP A 48 17.82 -11.71 0.88
C ASP A 48 17.48 -12.65 -0.28
N GLU A 49 16.37 -13.40 -0.16
CA GLU A 49 15.89 -14.34 -1.18
C GLU A 49 15.45 -13.62 -2.46
N ALA A 50 14.69 -12.52 -2.35
CA ALA A 50 14.25 -11.75 -3.50
C ALA A 50 15.44 -11.04 -4.19
N ILE A 51 16.40 -10.57 -3.41
CA ILE A 51 17.65 -9.99 -3.92
C ILE A 51 18.47 -11.05 -4.65
N GLU A 52 18.64 -12.24 -4.07
CA GLU A 52 19.34 -13.36 -4.67
C GLU A 52 18.69 -13.79 -6.00
N GLU A 53 17.38 -13.99 -6.00
CA GLU A 53 16.63 -14.33 -7.21
C GLU A 53 16.81 -13.24 -8.29
N GLY A 54 16.74 -11.97 -7.89
CA GLY A 54 16.98 -10.83 -8.78
C GLY A 54 18.39 -10.82 -9.39
N ILE A 55 19.41 -11.22 -8.64
CA ILE A 55 20.79 -11.35 -9.15
C ILE A 55 20.88 -12.50 -10.17
N ILE A 56 20.29 -13.66 -9.87
CA ILE A 56 20.33 -14.85 -10.72
C ILE A 56 19.60 -14.60 -12.05
N VAL A 57 18.37 -14.10 -12.00
CA VAL A 57 17.52 -13.88 -13.19
C VAL A 57 18.16 -12.89 -14.16
N ASN A 58 18.85 -11.86 -13.64
CA ASN A 58 19.52 -10.85 -14.45
C ASN A 58 20.97 -11.22 -14.79
N ALA A 59 21.45 -12.40 -14.38
CA ALA A 59 22.82 -12.87 -14.56
C ALA A 59 23.87 -11.84 -14.11
N TYR A 60 23.61 -11.10 -13.02
CA TYR A 60 24.55 -10.12 -12.50
C TYR A 60 25.75 -10.80 -11.86
N THR A 61 26.94 -10.33 -12.22
CA THR A 61 28.21 -10.82 -11.66
C THR A 61 28.91 -9.71 -10.86
N PHE A 62 29.54 -10.12 -9.76
CA PHE A 62 30.21 -9.23 -8.82
C PHE A 62 31.64 -9.72 -8.55
N THR A 63 32.56 -8.79 -8.31
CA THR A 63 33.90 -9.09 -7.82
C THR A 63 33.88 -9.48 -6.34
N GLU A 64 34.98 -10.01 -5.80
CA GLU A 64 35.09 -10.32 -4.37
C GLU A 64 34.87 -9.09 -3.46
N GLU A 65 35.14 -7.88 -3.97
CA GLU A 65 34.86 -6.62 -3.27
C GLU A 65 33.40 -6.15 -3.41
N GLY A 66 32.53 -6.94 -4.05
CA GLY A 66 31.11 -6.63 -4.27
C GLY A 66 30.84 -5.61 -5.38
N ARG A 67 31.82 -5.30 -6.24
CA ARG A 67 31.62 -4.37 -7.37
C ARG A 67 31.00 -5.13 -8.54
N ARG A 68 30.01 -4.55 -9.22
CA ARG A 68 29.51 -5.12 -10.48
C ARG A 68 30.62 -5.16 -11.52
N PHE A 69 30.68 -6.24 -12.26
CA PHE A 69 31.63 -6.44 -13.34
C PHE A 69 30.96 -7.27 -14.43
N GLY A 70 31.16 -6.89 -15.69
CA GLY A 70 30.38 -7.37 -16.83
C GLY A 70 29.72 -6.21 -17.55
#